data_AF-A0A351NTK5-F1
#
_entry.id   AF-A0A351NTK5-F1
#
_cell.length_a   1.000
_cell.length_b   1.000
_cell.length_c   1.000
_cell.angle_alpha   90.00
_cell.angle_beta   90.00
_cell.angle_gamma   90.00
#
_symmetry.space_group_name_H-M   'P 1'
#
loop_
_entity.id
_entity.type
_entity.pdbx_description
1 polymer ?
#
loop_
_entity_poly.entity_id
_entity_poly.type
_entity_poly.pdbx_seq_one_letter_code
_entity_poly.pdbx_strand_id
1 'polypeptide(L)'
;MISDFQKWLVEMTGEDFVWVAQLFIIVLVALSLGHLLHKVIDRLESRTAKTKTVWDDAFVEACRRPAVWLVWIIGINFATGVAASKMNSPVLALIEPANRLAVIFLGALFLNNFIKR
;
A
#
# COMPACT_ATOMS: atom_id res chain seq x y z
N MET A 1 6.41 5.52 19.31
CA MET A 1 5.44 5.96 18.28
C MET A 1 4.27 4.98 18.16
N ILE A 2 4.46 3.72 17.74
CA ILE A 2 3.37 2.72 17.66
C ILE A 2 2.83 2.35 19.06
N SER A 3 3.70 2.24 20.05
CA SER A 3 3.35 1.97 21.47
C SER A 3 2.48 3.06 22.09
N ASP A 4 2.71 4.32 21.71
CA ASP A 4 2.05 5.49 22.31
C ASP A 4 0.64 5.64 21.74
N PHE A 5 0.50 5.34 20.45
CA PHE A 5 -0.78 5.25 19.78
C PHE A 5 -1.66 4.12 20.33
N GLN A 6 -1.05 2.95 20.61
CA GLN A 6 -1.75 1.83 21.22
C GLN A 6 -2.29 2.19 22.62
N LYS A 7 -1.50 2.88 23.45
CA LYS A 7 -1.93 3.34 24.77
C LYS A 7 -3.13 4.29 24.69
N TRP A 8 -3.09 5.25 23.76
CA TRP A 8 -4.21 6.18 23.53
C TRP A 8 -5.49 5.46 23.09
N LEU A 9 -5.39 4.41 22.27
CA LEU A 9 -6.54 3.60 21.86
C LEU A 9 -7.15 2.79 23.01
N VAL A 10 -6.31 2.20 23.86
CA VAL A 10 -6.73 1.44 25.06
C VAL A 10 -7.59 2.31 25.97
N GLU A 11 -7.19 3.56 26.18
CA GLU A 11 -7.88 4.52 27.04
C GLU A 11 -9.28 4.90 26.52
N MET A 12 -9.51 4.88 25.20
CA MET A 12 -10.80 5.24 24.60
C MET A 12 -11.76 4.06 24.35
N THR A 13 -11.26 2.85 24.11
CA THR A 13 -12.09 1.73 23.57
C THR A 13 -12.21 0.50 24.48
N GLY A 14 -11.40 0.40 25.53
CA GLY A 14 -11.31 -0.81 26.37
C GLY A 14 -10.49 -1.92 25.72
N GLU A 15 -9.78 -2.72 26.53
CA GLU A 15 -8.71 -3.63 26.06
C GLU A 15 -9.14 -4.64 24.97
N ASP A 16 -10.40 -5.09 25.00
CA ASP A 16 -10.90 -6.14 24.10
C ASP A 16 -11.08 -5.68 22.64
N PHE A 17 -11.32 -4.38 22.41
CA PHE A 17 -11.61 -3.83 21.07
C PHE A 17 -10.44 -3.09 20.41
N VAL A 18 -9.31 -2.93 21.13
CA VAL A 18 -8.14 -2.17 20.64
C VAL A 18 -7.63 -2.69 19.31
N TRP A 19 -7.58 -4.02 19.13
CA TRP A 19 -7.08 -4.63 17.90
C TRP A 19 -8.01 -4.36 16.70
N VAL A 20 -9.33 -4.26 16.94
CA VAL A 20 -10.32 -3.91 15.90
C VAL A 20 -10.16 -2.46 15.50
N ALA A 21 -10.03 -1.55 16.47
CA ALA A 21 -9.78 -0.14 16.20
C ALA A 21 -8.46 0.06 15.45
N GLN A 22 -7.40 -0.64 15.84
CA GLN A 22 -6.11 -0.63 15.14
C GLN A 22 -6.24 -1.13 13.70
N LEU A 23 -6.92 -2.26 13.47
CA LEU A 23 -7.16 -2.79 12.14
C LEU A 23 -7.93 -1.81 11.26
N PHE A 24 -8.99 -1.20 11.80
CA PHE A 24 -9.79 -0.20 11.12
C PHE A 24 -8.93 1.00 10.68
N ILE A 25 -8.09 1.51 11.57
CA ILE A 25 -7.23 2.67 11.27
C ILE A 25 -6.18 2.32 10.21
N ILE A 26 -5.59 1.12 10.27
CA ILE A 26 -4.65 0.65 9.24
C ILE A 26 -5.32 0.61 7.87
N VAL A 27 -6.51 0.03 7.79
CA VAL A 27 -7.26 -0.06 6.52
C VAL A 27 -7.65 1.34 6.04
N LEU A 28 -8.14 2.21 6.93
CA LEU A 28 -8.49 3.59 6.60
C LEU A 28 -7.28 4.37 6.05
N VAL A 29 -6.12 4.23 6.68
CA VAL A 29 -4.86 4.86 6.22
C VAL A 29 -4.43 4.29 4.87
N ALA A 30 -4.48 2.96 4.69
CA ALA A 30 -4.13 2.32 3.41
C ALA A 30 -5.03 2.80 2.27
N LEU A 31 -6.35 2.87 2.49
CA LEU A 31 -7.31 3.41 1.53
C LEU A 31 -7.05 4.89 1.22
N SER A 32 -6.77 5.67 2.26
CA SER A 32 -6.46 7.10 2.12
C SER A 32 -5.18 7.32 1.31
N LEU A 33 -4.14 6.53 1.56
CA LEU A 33 -2.89 6.55 0.80
C LEU A 33 -3.11 6.11 -0.65
N GLY A 34 -3.90 5.05 -0.88
CA GLY A 34 -4.24 4.60 -2.23
C GLY A 34 -4.97 5.67 -3.03
N HIS A 35 -5.92 6.38 -2.40
CA HIS A 35 -6.62 7.50 -3.01
C HIS A 35 -5.71 8.72 -3.27
N LEU A 36 -4.86 9.05 -2.29
CA LEU A 36 -3.90 10.14 -2.43
C LEU A 36 -2.90 9.85 -3.55
N LEU A 37 -2.42 8.61 -3.65
CA LEU A 37 -1.51 8.19 -4.70
C LEU A 37 -2.13 8.35 -6.08
N HIS A 38 -3.39 7.96 -6.28
CA HIS A 38 -4.10 8.21 -7.53
C HIS A 38 -4.10 9.70 -7.88
N LYS A 39 -4.47 10.57 -6.93
CA LYS A 39 -4.46 12.02 -7.14
C LYS A 39 -3.07 12.57 -7.47
N VAL A 40 -2.02 12.05 -6.84
CA VAL A 40 -0.64 12.48 -7.11
C VAL A 40 -0.24 12.09 -8.52
N ILE A 41 -0.53 10.86 -8.95
CA ILE A 41 -0.18 10.37 -10.28
C ILE A 41 -0.95 11.13 -11.37
N ASP A 42 -2.26 11.34 -11.20
CA ASP A 42 -3.06 12.12 -12.16
C ASP A 42 -2.52 13.56 -12.29
N ARG A 43 -2.00 14.12 -11.21
CA ARG A 43 -1.38 15.46 -11.20
C ARG A 43 0.00 15.47 -11.86
N LEU A 44 0.76 14.39 -11.75
CA LEU A 44 2.04 14.21 -12.45
C LEU A 44 1.79 14.06 -13.95
N GLU A 45 0.86 13.21 -14.36
CA GLU A 45 0.46 13.01 -15.75
C GLU A 45 0.03 14.33 -16.41
N SER A 46 -0.80 15.13 -15.74
CA SER A 46 -1.20 16.47 -16.21
C SER A 46 -0.02 17.45 -16.40
N ARG A 47 1.07 17.28 -15.66
CA ARG A 47 2.28 18.11 -15.80
C ARG A 47 3.17 17.58 -16.93
N THR A 48 3.35 16.27 -17.03
CA THR A 48 4.17 15.63 -18.04
C THR A 48 3.56 15.74 -19.43
N ALA A 49 2.23 15.79 -19.56
CA ALA A 49 1.56 16.09 -20.82
C ALA A 49 1.89 17.48 -21.39
N LYS A 50 2.46 18.39 -20.58
CA LYS A 50 2.88 19.74 -21.02
C LYS A 50 4.34 19.80 -21.45
N THR A 51 5.13 18.75 -21.20
CA THR A 51 6.53 18.66 -21.64
C THR A 51 6.61 17.95 -22.98
N LYS A 52 7.61 18.28 -23.81
CA LYS A 52 7.82 17.62 -25.11
C LYS A 52 8.54 16.26 -25.00
N THR A 53 8.76 15.76 -23.79
CA THR A 53 9.59 14.59 -23.48
C THR A 53 8.77 13.31 -23.43
N VAL A 54 8.87 12.49 -24.47
CA VAL A 54 8.15 11.20 -24.61
C VAL A 54 8.49 10.23 -23.47
N TRP A 55 9.73 10.25 -23.00
CA TRP A 55 10.22 9.34 -21.95
C TRP A 55 9.60 9.58 -20.58
N ASP A 56 9.31 10.84 -20.22
CA ASP A 56 8.75 11.17 -18.91
C ASP A 56 7.31 10.68 -18.81
N ASP A 57 6.54 10.83 -19.90
CA ASP A 57 5.13 10.42 -19.95
C ASP A 57 5.00 8.90 -19.89
N ALA A 58 5.85 8.19 -20.64
CA ALA A 58 5.94 6.74 -20.57
C ALA A 58 6.31 6.23 -19.17
N PHE A 59 7.23 6.92 -18.47
CA PHE A 59 7.65 6.52 -17.13
C PHE A 59 6.55 6.71 -16.08
N VAL A 60 5.88 7.87 -16.07
CA VAL A 60 4.80 8.16 -15.11
C VAL A 60 3.63 7.18 -15.30
N GLU A 61 3.23 6.93 -16.56
CA GLU A 61 2.15 5.98 -16.85
C GLU A 61 2.54 4.54 -16.49
N ALA A 62 3.78 4.13 -16.78
CA ALA A 62 4.24 2.78 -16.44
C ALA A 62 4.27 2.53 -14.93
N CYS A 63 4.62 3.55 -14.13
CA CYS A 63 4.60 3.53 -12.67
C CYS A 63 3.19 3.47 -12.07
N ARG A 64 2.16 3.93 -12.79
CA ARG A 64 0.80 4.10 -12.28
C ARG A 64 0.24 2.83 -11.63
N ARG A 65 0.20 1.73 -12.40
CA ARG A 65 -0.36 0.46 -11.91
C ARG A 65 0.50 -0.17 -10.80
N PRO A 66 1.83 -0.33 -10.97
CA PRO A 66 2.67 -0.92 -9.93
C PRO A 66 2.62 -0.17 -8.59
N ALA A 67 2.62 1.16 -8.61
CA ALA A 67 2.58 1.96 -7.39
C ALA A 67 1.27 1.77 -6.60
N VAL A 68 0.14 1.73 -7.31
CA VAL A 68 -1.18 1.49 -6.68
C VAL A 68 -1.22 0.11 -6.02
N TRP A 69 -0.78 -0.93 -6.74
CA TRP A 69 -0.72 -2.28 -6.18
C TRP A 69 0.21 -2.38 -4.96
N LEU A 70 1.35 -1.68 -4.98
CA LEU A 70 2.29 -1.66 -3.87
C LEU A 70 1.64 -1.11 -2.58
N VAL A 71 0.86 -0.03 -2.67
CA VAL A 71 0.12 0.51 -1.52
C VAL A 71 -0.88 -0.51 -0.99
N TRP A 72 -1.61 -1.20 -1.86
CA TRP A 72 -2.56 -2.24 -1.45
C TRP A 72 -1.87 -3.42 -0.76
N ILE A 73 -0.77 -3.93 -1.32
CA ILE A 73 -0.01 -5.04 -0.73
C ILE A 73 0.51 -4.66 0.65
N ILE A 74 1.08 -3.47 0.81
CA ILE A 74 1.56 -2.98 2.10
C ILE A 74 0.40 -2.87 3.10
N GLY A 75 -0.73 -2.28 2.69
CA GLY A 75 -1.92 -2.16 3.55
C GLY A 75 -2.47 -3.52 4.01
N ILE A 76 -2.58 -4.48 3.10
CA ILE A 76 -3.02 -5.84 3.38
C ILE A 76 -2.04 -6.55 4.32
N ASN A 77 -0.73 -6.40 4.11
CA ASN A 77 0.27 -6.98 5.00
C ASN A 77 0.15 -6.46 6.43
N PHE A 78 -0.03 -5.15 6.62
CA PHE A 78 -0.25 -4.57 7.95
C PHE A 78 -1.54 -5.07 8.59
N ALA A 79 -2.66 -5.08 7.84
CA ALA A 79 -3.94 -5.57 8.33
C ALA A 79 -3.87 -7.06 8.72
N THR A 80 -3.24 -7.87 7.87
CA THR A 80 -3.00 -9.29 8.11
C THR A 80 -2.10 -9.49 9.33
N GLY A 81 -1.08 -8.67 9.54
CA GLY A 81 -0.21 -8.76 10.71
C GLY A 81 -0.95 -8.58 12.03
N VAL A 82 -1.86 -7.61 12.11
CA VAL A 82 -2.70 -7.38 13.30
C VAL A 82 -3.72 -8.51 13.48
N ALA A 83 -4.40 -8.93 12.40
CA ALA A 83 -5.41 -9.98 12.49
C ALA A 83 -4.79 -11.35 12.83
N ALA A 84 -3.70 -11.73 12.15
CA ALA A 84 -3.05 -13.02 12.32
C ALA A 84 -2.40 -13.16 13.70
N SER A 85 -1.85 -12.08 14.27
CA SER A 85 -1.29 -12.10 15.63
C SER A 85 -2.36 -12.33 16.69
N LYS A 86 -3.56 -11.73 16.54
CA LYS A 86 -4.68 -11.97 17.47
C LYS A 86 -5.29 -13.36 17.31
N MET A 87 -5.30 -13.91 16.10
CA MET A 87 -5.86 -15.22 15.76
C MET A 87 -4.87 -16.39 15.89
N ASN A 88 -3.60 -16.15 16.27
CA ASN A 88 -2.51 -17.12 16.25
C ASN A 88 -2.42 -17.90 14.92
N SER A 89 -2.60 -17.19 13.81
CA SER A 89 -2.67 -17.79 12.48
C SER A 89 -1.28 -17.93 11.84
N PRO A 90 -0.98 -19.08 11.17
CA PRO A 90 0.29 -19.28 10.47
C PRO A 90 0.46 -18.40 9.22
N VAL A 91 -0.58 -17.65 8.83
CA VAL A 91 -0.57 -16.78 7.64
C VAL A 91 0.54 -15.73 7.67
N LEU A 92 1.03 -15.34 8.86
CA LEU A 92 2.15 -14.41 8.99
C LEU A 92 3.43 -14.92 8.30
N ALA A 93 3.66 -16.24 8.33
CA ALA A 93 4.81 -16.86 7.67
C ALA A 93 4.74 -16.80 6.13
N LEU A 94 3.54 -16.59 5.57
CA LEU A 94 3.33 -16.46 4.12
C LEU A 94 3.58 -15.04 3.60
N ILE A 95 3.62 -14.02 4.48
CA ILE A 95 3.81 -12.62 4.08
C ILE A 95 5.17 -12.42 3.40
N GLU A 96 6.24 -12.98 3.95
CA GLU A 96 7.58 -12.83 3.39
C GLU A 96 7.72 -13.43 1.97
N PRO A 97 7.37 -14.71 1.71
CA PRO A 97 7.45 -15.27 0.37
C PRO A 97 6.49 -14.57 -0.61
N ALA A 98 5.30 -14.16 -0.15
CA ALA A 98 4.36 -13.40 -0.96
C ALA A 98 4.95 -12.03 -1.38
N ASN A 99 5.62 -11.32 -0.47
CA ASN A 99 6.26 -10.05 -0.76
C ASN A 99 7.39 -10.17 -1.78
N ARG A 100 8.18 -11.25 -1.72
CA ARG A 100 9.24 -11.51 -2.71
C ARG A 100 8.63 -11.66 -4.11
N LEU A 101 7.56 -12.45 -4.24
CA LEU A 101 6.85 -12.62 -5.50
C LEU A 101 6.20 -11.31 -5.97
N ALA A 102 5.60 -10.56 -5.05
CA ALA A 102 4.97 -9.29 -5.35
C ALA A 102 5.96 -8.28 -5.91
N VAL A 103 7.17 -8.15 -5.33
CA VAL A 103 8.20 -7.23 -5.84
C VAL A 103 8.63 -7.61 -7.26
N ILE A 104 8.86 -8.90 -7.51
CA ILE A 104 9.22 -9.39 -8.86
C ILE A 104 8.09 -9.10 -9.85
N PHE A 105 6.85 -9.42 -9.47
CA PHE A 105 5.67 -9.19 -10.30
C PHE A 105 5.46 -7.71 -10.61
N LEU A 106 5.56 -6.83 -9.61
CA LEU A 106 5.39 -5.38 -9.78
C LEU A 106 6.50 -4.78 -10.64
N GLY A 107 7.74 -5.27 -10.49
CA GLY A 107 8.85 -4.88 -11.35
C GLY A 107 8.62 -5.31 -12.80
N ALA A 108 8.20 -6.56 -13.02
CA ALA A 108 7.85 -7.05 -14.35
C ALA A 108 6.68 -6.27 -14.96
N LEU A 109 5.66 -5.95 -14.17
CA LEU A 109 4.52 -5.14 -14.59
C LEU A 109 4.93 -3.73 -14.98
N PHE A 110 5.80 -3.09 -14.18
CA PHE A 110 6.38 -1.79 -14.50
C PHE A 110 7.11 -1.82 -15.84
N LEU A 111 8.07 -2.74 -16.01
CA LEU A 111 8.86 -2.85 -17.24
C LEU A 111 7.99 -3.16 -18.46
N ASN A 112 7.02 -4.06 -18.33
CA ASN A 112 6.09 -4.38 -19.40
C ASN A 112 5.22 -3.17 -19.79
N ASN A 113 4.78 -2.36 -18.83
CA ASN A 113 4.02 -1.15 -19.14
C ASN A 113 4.91 -0.07 -19.76
N PHE A 114 6.17 0.01 -19.35
CA PHE A 114 7.13 0.98 -19.87
C PHE A 114 7.52 0.70 -21.32
N ILE A 115 7.74 -0.56 -21.69
CA ILE A 115 8.17 -0.95 -23.06
C ILE A 115 7.02 -0.92 -24.06
N LYS A 116 5.76 -1.12 -23.62
CA LYS A 116 4.59 -1.10 -24.52
C LYS A 116 4.18 0.30 -24.97
N ARG A 117 4.77 1.35 -24.41
CA ARG A 117 4.56 2.75 -24.78
C ARG A 117 5.76 3.28 -25.55
#